data_AF-A0A948NS06-F1
#
_entry.id   AF-A0A948NS06-F1
#
_cell.length_a   1.000
_cell.length_b   1.000
_cell.length_c   1.000
_cell.angle_alpha   90.00
_cell.angle_beta   90.00
_cell.angle_gamma   90.00
#
_symmetry.space_group_name_H-M   'P 1'
#
loop_
_entity.id
_entity.type
_entity.pdbx_description
1 polymer ?
#
loop_
_entity_poly.entity_id
_entity_poly.type
_entity_poly.pdbx_seq_one_letter_code
_entity_poly.pdbx_strand_id
1 'polypeptide(L)'
;MKHPSNKYNFIQPNKSHDKKIPSNEPVFLIRGQDKLGPKMLRIYASDLEMLGGHPSIVADIRAQAYKMEAWQAKTGTCKIAD
;
A
#
# COMPACT_ATOMS: atom_id res chain seq x y z
N MET A 1 -16.88 -1.64 -15.43
CA MET A 1 -16.59 -1.94 -14.01
C MET A 1 -16.61 -0.61 -13.26
N LYS A 2 -17.40 -0.47 -12.19
CA LYS A 2 -17.46 0.77 -11.39
C LYS A 2 -16.14 0.91 -10.63
N HIS A 3 -15.42 2.02 -10.85
CA HIS A 3 -14.26 2.37 -10.01
C HIS A 3 -14.65 2.27 -8.52
N PRO A 4 -13.78 1.73 -7.66
CA PRO A 4 -13.98 1.85 -6.22
C PRO A 4 -14.01 3.35 -5.90
N SER A 5 -15.10 3.78 -5.28
CA SER A 5 -15.56 5.17 -5.09
C SER A 5 -14.51 6.29 -5.13
N ASN A 6 -14.91 7.48 -5.62
CA ASN A 6 -14.23 8.79 -5.62
C ASN A 6 -13.51 9.19 -4.28
N LYS A 7 -13.63 8.38 -3.22
CA LYS A 7 -13.01 8.54 -1.91
C LYS A 7 -11.52 8.20 -1.88
N TYR A 8 -10.98 7.51 -2.88
CA TYR A 8 -9.53 7.25 -2.99
C TYR A 8 -8.73 8.40 -3.60
N ASN A 9 -9.40 9.42 -4.14
CA ASN A 9 -8.75 10.64 -4.64
C ASN A 9 -8.13 11.51 -3.53
N PHE A 10 -8.20 11.09 -2.27
CA PHE A 10 -7.70 11.83 -1.11
C PHE A 10 -6.54 11.14 -0.37
N ILE A 11 -5.87 10.14 -0.97
CA ILE A 11 -4.64 9.58 -0.39
C ILE A 11 -3.50 10.60 -0.55
N GLN A 12 -3.48 11.52 0.42
CA GLN A 12 -2.49 12.56 0.76
C GLN A 12 -1.89 13.38 -0.40
N PRO A 13 -2.32 14.65 -0.55
CA PRO A 13 -1.78 15.59 -1.49
C PRO A 13 -0.52 16.24 -0.90
N ASN A 14 0.66 15.67 -1.15
CA ASN A 14 1.86 16.49 -1.15
C ASN A 14 2.80 16.13 -2.32
N LYS A 15 2.95 17.11 -3.21
CA LYS A 15 4.05 17.28 -4.18
C LYS A 15 4.09 16.30 -5.36
N SER A 16 3.09 16.38 -6.24
CA SER A 16 3.26 16.63 -7.69
C SER A 16 2.00 16.20 -8.41
N HIS A 17 1.33 17.18 -9.02
CA HIS A 17 0.02 17.08 -9.64
C HIS A 17 -0.04 16.28 -10.97
N ASP A 18 0.95 15.46 -11.33
CA ASP A 18 1.04 14.85 -12.67
C ASP A 18 1.55 13.40 -12.73
N LYS A 19 1.25 12.57 -11.72
CA LYS A 19 1.28 11.10 -11.90
C LYS A 19 -0.13 10.55 -11.76
N LYS A 20 -0.98 10.94 -12.70
CA LYS A 20 -2.34 10.42 -12.80
C LYS A 20 -2.23 8.94 -13.13
N ILE A 21 -2.67 8.08 -12.20
CA ILE A 21 -2.91 6.68 -12.51
C ILE A 21 -3.87 6.65 -13.71
N PRO A 22 -3.52 6.01 -14.83
CA PRO A 22 -4.39 5.88 -15.99
C PRO A 22 -5.80 5.43 -15.58
N SER A 23 -6.83 5.99 -16.22
CA SER A 23 -8.23 5.69 -15.86
C SER A 23 -8.62 4.23 -16.07
N ASN A 24 -7.87 3.50 -16.89
CA ASN A 24 -8.05 2.08 -17.15
C ASN A 24 -7.11 1.17 -16.34
N GLU A 25 -6.23 1.72 -15.51
CA GLU A 25 -5.35 0.91 -14.68
C GLU A 25 -6.14 0.32 -13.49
N PRO A 26 -6.15 -1.01 -13.31
CA PRO A 26 -6.76 -1.61 -12.13
C PRO A 26 -5.92 -1.26 -10.89
N VAL A 27 -6.54 -0.59 -9.94
CA VAL A 27 -5.90 -0.20 -8.67
C VAL A 27 -6.51 -0.98 -7.51
N PHE A 28 -5.64 -1.49 -6.63
CA PHE A 28 -6.02 -2.08 -5.35
C PHE A 28 -5.28 -1.38 -4.21
N LEU A 29 -6.00 -1.01 -3.14
CA LEU A 29 -5.38 -0.40 -1.96
C LEU A 29 -5.32 -1.40 -0.81
N ILE A 30 -4.10 -1.61 -0.30
CA ILE A 30 -3.86 -2.33 0.96
C ILE A 30 -3.84 -1.32 2.11
N ARG A 31 -4.65 -1.54 3.14
CA ARG A 31 -4.78 -0.69 4.33
C ARG A 31 -4.18 -1.35 5.56
N GLY A 32 -3.78 -0.53 6.55
CA GLY A 32 -3.24 -1.02 7.83
C GLY A 32 -4.20 -1.92 8.62
N GLN A 33 -5.50 -1.84 8.35
CA GLN A 33 -6.51 -2.71 8.94
C GLN A 33 -6.49 -4.14 8.37
N ASP A 34 -5.96 -4.33 7.16
CA ASP A 34 -5.92 -5.63 6.51
C ASP A 34 -4.88 -6.50 7.20
N LYS A 35 -5.32 -7.62 7.78
CA LYS A 35 -4.44 -8.53 8.52
C LYS A 35 -3.28 -9.07 7.67
N LEU A 36 -3.48 -9.23 6.36
CA LEU A 36 -2.45 -9.68 5.42
C LEU A 36 -1.58 -8.54 4.88
N GLY A 37 -1.95 -7.29 5.12
CA GLY A 37 -1.31 -6.12 4.52
C GLY A 37 0.21 -6.08 4.71
N PRO A 38 0.74 -6.15 5.94
CA PRO A 38 2.19 -6.15 6.16
C PRO A 38 2.93 -7.27 5.43
N LYS A 39 2.34 -8.47 5.40
CA LYS A 39 2.92 -9.63 4.69
C LYS A 39 2.99 -9.37 3.19
N MET A 40 1.93 -8.84 2.59
CA MET A 40 1.90 -8.54 1.16
C MET A 40 2.91 -7.45 0.78
N LEU A 41 3.08 -6.42 1.61
CA LEU A 41 4.09 -5.39 1.38
C LEU A 41 5.51 -5.96 1.42
N ARG A 42 5.80 -6.87 2.35
CA ARG A 42 7.12 -7.53 2.41
C ARG A 42 7.41 -8.39 1.18
N ILE A 43 6.44 -9.20 0.76
CA ILE A 43 6.58 -10.02 -0.46
C ILE A 43 6.85 -9.11 -1.65
N TYR A 44 6.03 -8.08 -1.83
CA TYR A 44 6.20 -7.12 -2.92
C TYR A 44 7.58 -6.44 -2.88
N ALA A 45 8.05 -6.01 -1.71
CA ALA A 45 9.37 -5.40 -1.59
C ALA A 45 10.51 -6.35 -1.94
N SER A 46 10.42 -7.62 -1.53
CA SER A 46 11.41 -8.64 -1.88
C SER A 46 11.41 -8.94 -3.38
N ASP A 47 10.25 -9.07 -4.00
CA ASP A 47 10.13 -9.30 -5.44
C ASP A 47 10.64 -8.08 -6.23
N LEU A 48 10.29 -6.88 -5.78
CA LEU A 48 10.76 -5.63 -6.39
C LEU A 48 12.28 -5.52 -6.31
N GLU A 49 12.89 -5.83 -5.17
CA GLU A 49 14.35 -5.84 -4.99
C GLU A 49 15.02 -6.86 -5.92
N MET A 50 14.46 -8.08 -6.01
CA MET A 50 14.96 -9.14 -6.89
C MET A 50 14.88 -8.76 -8.38
N LEU A 51 13.88 -7.97 -8.77
CA LEU A 51 13.72 -7.46 -10.14
C LEU A 51 14.56 -6.20 -10.42
N GLY A 52 15.41 -5.76 -9.49
CA GLY A 52 16.26 -4.58 -9.66
C GLY A 52 15.55 -3.24 -9.43
N GLY A 53 14.46 -3.25 -8.68
CA GLY A 53 13.72 -2.05 -8.30
C GLY A 53 14.56 -1.08 -7.47
N HIS A 54 14.15 0.19 -7.46
CA HIS A 54 14.92 1.25 -6.82
C HIS A 54 15.02 1.01 -5.29
N PRO A 55 16.24 1.00 -4.70
CA PRO A 55 16.43 0.63 -3.29
C PRO A 55 15.64 1.48 -2.29
N SER A 56 15.46 2.77 -2.57
CA SER A 56 14.67 3.64 -1.69
C SER A 56 13.20 3.23 -1.64
N ILE A 57 12.63 2.78 -2.75
CA ILE A 57 11.23 2.35 -2.83
C ILE A 57 11.04 1.04 -2.06
N VAL A 58 11.99 0.11 -2.21
CA VAL A 58 12.01 -1.14 -1.43
C VAL A 58 12.06 -0.83 0.07
N ALA A 59 12.93 0.08 0.49
CA ALA A 59 13.06 0.51 1.88
C ALA A 59 11.77 1.15 2.42
N ASP A 60 11.14 2.03 1.64
CA ASP A 60 9.89 2.69 2.01
C ASP A 60 8.74 1.69 2.20
N ILE A 61 8.63 0.70 1.32
CA ILE A 61 7.59 -0.35 1.41
C ILE A 61 7.82 -1.22 2.66
N ARG A 62 9.07 -1.61 2.93
CA ARG A 62 9.42 -2.36 4.15
C ARG A 62 9.11 -1.56 5.41
N ALA A 63 9.44 -0.27 5.44
CA ALA A 63 9.11 0.63 6.54
C ALA A 63 7.59 0.77 6.72
N GLN A 64 6.82 0.79 5.63
CA GLN A 64 5.37 0.85 5.69
C GLN A 64 4.77 -0.44 6.27
N ALA A 65 5.30 -1.62 5.91
CA ALA A 65 4.89 -2.89 6.53
C ALA A 65 5.09 -2.86 8.05
N TYR A 66 6.24 -2.36 8.53
CA TYR A 66 6.52 -2.21 9.96
C TYR A 66 5.52 -1.27 10.65
N LYS A 67 5.21 -0.12 10.04
CA LYS A 67 4.21 0.81 10.57
C LYS A 67 2.83 0.18 10.69
N MET A 68 2.44 -0.62 9.71
CA MET A 68 1.16 -1.35 9.73
C MET A 68 1.11 -2.32 10.89
N GLU A 69 2.15 -3.14 11.11
CA GLU A 69 2.19 -4.06 12.25
C GLU A 69 2.20 -3.36 13.59
N ALA A 70 3.00 -2.31 13.74
CA ALA A 70 3.03 -1.51 14.97
C ALA A 70 1.64 -0.94 15.30
N TRP A 71 0.92 -0.47 14.28
CA TRP A 71 -0.45 0.01 14.43
C TRP A 71 -1.44 -1.12 14.74
N GLN A 72 -1.31 -2.28 14.10
CA GLN A 72 -2.14 -3.45 14.35
C GLN A 72 -1.96 -3.97 15.77
N ALA A 73 -0.72 -4.07 16.24
CA ALA A 73 -0.38 -4.46 17.61
C ALA A 73 -0.94 -3.46 18.64
N LYS A 74 -0.85 -2.16 18.34
CA LYS A 74 -1.37 -1.10 19.22
C LYS A 74 -2.90 -1.10 19.33
N THR A 75 -3.61 -1.37 18.23
CA THR A 75 -5.07 -1.19 18.18
C THR A 75 -5.85 -2.49 18.34
N GLY A 76 -5.28 -3.65 17.99
CA GLY A 76 -5.99 -4.92 17.94
C GLY A 76 -7.10 -4.98 16.88
N THR A 77 -7.21 -3.97 16.00
CA THR A 77 -8.36 -3.81 15.08
C THR A 77 -8.17 -4.46 13.70
N CYS A 78 -7.13 -5.28 13.53
CA CYS A 78 -6.87 -5.95 12.25
C CYS A 78 -7.98 -6.96 11.90
N LYS A 79 -8.37 -7.01 10.62
CA LYS A 79 -9.43 -7.90 10.13
C LYS A 79 -8.97 -8.68 8.90
N ILE A 80 -9.52 -9.87 8.72
CA ILE A 80 -9.48 -10.56 7.43
C ILE A 80 -10.45 -9.81 6.51
N ALA A 81 -10.04 -9.53 5.28
CA ALA A 81 -10.92 -8.89 4.30
C ALA A 81 -12.10 -9.83 3.97
N ASP A 82 -13.31 -9.27 3.97
CA ASP A 82 -14.59 -9.92 3.69
C ASP A 82 -15.25 -9.36 2.41
#